data_AF-A0A669CEW6-F1
#
_entry.id   AF-A0A669CEW6-F1
#
_cell.length_a   1.000
_cell.length_b   1.000
_cell.length_c   1.000
_cell.angle_alpha   90.00
_cell.angle_beta   90.00
_cell.angle_gamma   90.00
#
_symmetry.space_group_name_H-M   'P 1'
#
loop_
_entity.id
_entity.type
_entity.pdbx_description
1 polymer ?
#
loop_
_entity_poly.entity_id
_entity_poly.type
_entity_poly.pdbx_seq_one_letter_code
_entity_poly.pdbx_strand_id
1 'polypeptide(L)'
;MAVVNESNLKKMLKQYKYRDLTVREITNVISQYKDLKPLMDAYVFNDGSTRDLMSLTGTVPVSYRGNVYNIPVCLWLLDTYPYNPPICFVKPTSAMMIKTGKHIDANGKIYLPYLHEWKHPQSDLYGLIQVMIVVFGEEPPVFSRPTTQAPYQAFQAAGPPNCEGYPSYQYPGGNSYPATAGPAHYPTQTPVSTVGPNRDGTIGEDTIRASLISAVSDKLRWRMKEEMDRAQAELDALKRTEEDLKKGHQKLEEMISRLDQEVTEVDRNIDLLKRKDEELSEALEKMENQSENNDIDDVIVPTAPLYKQILNLYAEENAIEDTIFYLGEALRRGVIDLEVFLKHVRLLSRKQFQLRALMQKARKTAGLSDLY
;
A
#
# COMPACT_ATOMS: atom_id res chain seq x y z
N MET A 1 -6.08 -12.25 35.54
CA MET A 1 -4.93 -11.93 34.67
C MET A 1 -4.61 -13.17 33.87
N ALA A 2 -4.75 -13.16 32.54
CA ALA A 2 -4.46 -14.33 31.73
C ALA A 2 -2.93 -14.47 31.61
N VAL A 3 -2.33 -15.25 32.51
CA VAL A 3 -0.95 -15.71 32.36
C VAL A 3 -0.95 -16.58 31.12
N VAL A 4 -0.37 -16.10 30.02
CA VAL A 4 -0.21 -16.91 28.82
C VAL A 4 0.66 -18.11 29.22
N ASN A 5 0.07 -19.29 29.20
CA ASN A 5 0.73 -20.51 29.65
C ASN A 5 1.75 -20.92 28.59
N GLU A 6 3.04 -20.85 28.91
CA GLU A 6 4.15 -21.24 28.02
C GLU A 6 3.95 -22.64 27.42
N SER A 7 3.38 -23.56 28.20
CA SER A 7 3.07 -24.92 27.72
C SER A 7 2.05 -24.93 26.58
N ASN A 8 1.12 -23.97 26.56
CA ASN A 8 0.15 -23.81 25.48
C ASN A 8 0.82 -23.21 24.23
N LEU A 9 1.68 -22.21 24.40
CA LEU A 9 2.47 -21.65 23.28
C LEU A 9 3.35 -22.72 22.62
N LYS A 10 4.02 -23.55 23.43
CA LYS A 10 4.79 -24.69 22.92
C LYS A 10 3.94 -25.67 22.13
N LYS A 11 2.66 -25.88 22.49
CA LYS A 11 1.73 -26.75 21.75
C LYS A 11 1.28 -26.13 20.43
N MET A 12 1.08 -24.80 20.40
CA MET A 12 0.70 -24.09 19.18
C MET A 12 1.84 -24.05 18.17
N LEU A 13 3.09 -23.87 18.63
CA LEU A 13 4.26 -23.73 17.78
C LEU A 13 4.87 -25.08 17.34
N LYS A 14 4.13 -26.19 17.35
CA LYS A 14 4.69 -27.54 17.07
C LYS A 14 5.43 -27.64 15.74
N GLN A 15 4.99 -26.91 14.72
CA GLN A 15 5.56 -26.93 13.37
C GLN A 15 6.77 -25.99 13.20
N TYR A 16 7.09 -25.17 14.21
CA TYR A 16 8.20 -24.22 14.14
C TYR A 16 9.54 -24.95 14.33
N LYS A 17 10.56 -24.51 13.59
CA LYS A 17 11.90 -25.10 13.63
C LYS A 17 12.62 -24.78 14.95
N TYR A 18 12.45 -23.57 15.48
CA TYR A 18 13.17 -23.08 16.67
C TYR A 18 12.22 -22.70 17.82
N ARG A 19 11.39 -23.65 18.23
CA ARG A 19 10.27 -23.46 19.18
C ARG A 19 10.63 -22.76 20.48
N ASP A 20 11.67 -23.21 21.18
CA ASP A 20 11.99 -22.68 22.51
C ASP A 20 12.44 -21.22 22.44
N LEU A 21 13.15 -20.83 21.36
CA LEU A 21 13.54 -19.45 21.12
C LEU A 21 12.30 -18.58 20.86
N THR A 22 11.41 -19.01 19.95
CA THR A 22 10.18 -18.29 19.63
C THR A 22 9.29 -18.11 20.85
N VAL A 23 9.11 -19.15 21.69
CA VAL A 23 8.31 -19.06 22.93
C VAL A 23 8.92 -18.07 23.91
N ARG A 24 10.24 -18.10 24.10
CA ARG A 24 10.94 -17.18 25.00
C ARG A 24 10.74 -15.73 24.58
N GLU A 25 10.89 -15.45 23.29
CA GLU A 25 10.73 -14.10 22.76
C GLU A 25 9.29 -13.60 22.83
N ILE A 26 8.31 -14.44 22.46
CA ILE A 26 6.89 -14.12 22.61
C ILE A 26 6.59 -13.78 24.08
N THR A 27 7.08 -14.61 25.01
CA THR A 27 6.84 -14.44 26.44
C THR A 27 7.46 -13.14 26.97
N ASN A 28 8.66 -12.79 26.50
CA ASN A 28 9.29 -11.50 26.81
C ASN A 28 8.43 -10.32 26.32
N VAL A 29 7.99 -10.35 25.06
CA VAL A 29 7.19 -9.27 24.46
C VAL A 29 5.86 -9.09 25.17
N ILE A 30 5.08 -10.15 25.38
CA ILE A 30 3.75 -10.06 26.00
C ILE A 30 3.80 -9.67 27.48
N SER A 31 4.94 -9.92 28.15
CA SER A 31 5.14 -9.48 29.53
C SER A 31 5.24 -7.96 29.65
N GLN A 32 5.82 -7.31 28.63
CA GLN A 32 6.00 -5.86 28.56
C GLN A 32 4.80 -5.18 27.88
N TYR A 33 4.31 -5.75 26.78
CA TYR A 33 3.20 -5.23 25.97
C TYR A 33 1.96 -6.10 26.14
N LYS A 34 1.19 -5.81 27.19
CA LYS A 34 0.04 -6.64 27.62
C LYS A 34 -1.12 -6.70 26.63
N ASP A 35 -1.22 -5.72 25.74
CA ASP A 35 -2.27 -5.67 24.71
C ASP A 35 -1.93 -6.55 23.49
N LEU A 36 -0.67 -6.93 23.31
CA LEU A 36 -0.26 -7.87 22.26
C LEU A 36 -0.58 -9.30 22.69
N LYS A 37 -1.38 -10.00 21.88
CA LYS A 37 -1.81 -11.38 22.14
C LYS A 37 -1.30 -12.33 21.07
N PRO A 38 -0.77 -13.49 21.47
CA PRO A 38 -0.41 -14.56 20.53
C PRO A 38 -1.67 -15.26 20.01
N LEU A 39 -1.76 -15.39 18.69
CA LEU A 39 -2.87 -16.05 18.00
C LEU A 39 -2.29 -16.94 16.89
N MET A 40 -2.81 -18.16 16.75
CA MET A 40 -2.54 -18.99 15.59
C MET A 40 -3.61 -18.70 14.55
N ASP A 41 -3.19 -18.35 13.33
CA ASP A 41 -4.12 -17.98 12.26
C ASP A 41 -3.50 -18.32 10.89
N ALA A 42 -4.33 -18.42 9.87
CA ALA A 42 -3.92 -18.80 8.52
C ALA A 42 -3.35 -17.58 7.79
N TYR A 43 -2.07 -17.63 7.42
CA TYR A 43 -1.39 -16.61 6.64
C TYR A 43 -1.30 -17.03 5.17
N VAL A 44 -1.76 -16.14 4.28
CA VAL A 44 -1.70 -16.32 2.83
C VAL A 44 -0.46 -15.64 2.28
N PHE A 45 0.43 -16.40 1.65
CA PHE A 45 1.64 -15.91 1.00
C PHE A 45 1.34 -15.38 -0.41
N ASN A 46 2.30 -14.64 -0.97
CA ASN A 46 2.16 -14.04 -2.31
C ASN A 46 2.03 -15.09 -3.43
N ASP A 47 2.47 -16.31 -3.20
CA ASP A 47 2.32 -17.45 -4.13
C ASP A 47 0.93 -18.12 -4.04
N GLY A 48 0.03 -17.58 -3.20
CA GLY A 48 -1.29 -18.14 -2.92
C GLY A 48 -1.30 -19.30 -1.93
N SER A 49 -0.13 -19.77 -1.49
CA SER A 49 -0.05 -20.80 -0.45
C SER A 49 -0.51 -20.25 0.89
N THR A 50 -1.15 -21.08 1.69
CA THR A 50 -1.62 -20.71 3.04
C THR A 50 -0.91 -21.58 4.07
N ARG A 51 -0.45 -20.97 5.18
CA ARG A 51 0.11 -21.71 6.31
C ARG A 51 -0.40 -21.15 7.64
N ASP A 52 -0.58 -22.04 8.61
CA ASP A 52 -0.91 -21.64 9.97
C ASP A 52 0.35 -21.08 10.65
N LEU A 53 0.31 -19.79 10.96
CA LEU A 53 1.41 -19.08 11.61
C LEU A 53 0.94 -18.41 12.89
N MET A 54 1.86 -18.28 13.83
CA MET A 54 1.69 -17.47 15.03
C MET A 54 1.81 -15.99 14.66
N SER A 55 0.81 -15.21 15.07
CA SER A 55 0.83 -13.76 15.04
C SER A 55 0.77 -13.17 16.44
N LEU A 56 1.47 -12.05 16.65
CA LEU A 56 1.25 -11.17 17.80
C LEU A 56 0.38 -10.01 17.33
N THR A 57 -0.90 -10.06 17.70
CA THR A 57 -1.89 -9.04 17.32
C THR A 57 -2.34 -8.27 18.54
N GLY A 58 -2.40 -6.94 18.44
CA GLY A 58 -2.83 -6.06 19.51
C GLY A 58 -2.43 -4.62 19.26
N THR A 59 -2.19 -3.84 20.31
CA THR A 59 -1.78 -2.44 20.20
C THR A 59 -0.43 -2.18 20.85
N VAL A 60 0.34 -1.26 20.26
CA VAL A 60 1.58 -0.72 20.84
C VAL A 60 1.37 0.75 21.22
N PRO A 61 1.80 1.19 22.42
CA PRO A 61 1.67 2.58 22.85
C PRO A 61 2.74 3.45 22.18
N VAL A 62 2.31 4.44 21.41
CA VAL A 62 3.18 5.35 20.65
C VAL A 62 2.92 6.79 21.08
N SER A 63 3.96 7.50 21.50
CA SER A 63 3.85 8.92 21.84
C SER A 63 3.98 9.78 20.58
N TYR A 64 2.95 10.56 20.27
CA TYR A 64 2.93 11.51 19.15
C TYR A 64 2.40 12.86 19.62
N ARG A 65 3.20 13.92 19.45
CA ARG A 65 2.84 15.31 19.83
C ARG A 65 2.33 15.45 21.28
N GLY A 66 2.93 14.71 22.21
CA GLY A 66 2.60 14.77 23.64
C GLY A 66 1.44 13.87 24.09
N ASN A 67 0.76 13.19 23.16
CA ASN A 67 -0.29 12.21 23.47
C ASN A 67 0.18 10.79 23.15
N VAL A 68 -0.26 9.82 23.94
CA VAL A 68 0.01 8.39 23.69
C VAL A 68 -1.17 7.77 22.94
N TYR A 69 -0.89 7.22 21.77
CA TYR A 69 -1.85 6.53 20.91
C TYR A 69 -1.57 5.03 20.89
N ASN A 70 -2.62 4.23 20.97
CA ASN A 70 -2.52 2.77 20.89
C ASN A 70 -2.64 2.32 19.44
N ILE A 71 -1.51 2.09 18.79
CA ILE A 71 -1.45 1.78 17.36
C ILE A 71 -1.65 0.26 17.17
N PRO A 72 -2.68 -0.17 16.42
CA PRO A 72 -2.94 -1.59 16.21
C PRO A 72 -1.97 -2.21 15.22
N VAL A 73 -1.28 -3.27 15.65
CA VAL A 73 -0.25 -3.96 14.88
C VAL A 73 -0.48 -5.48 14.87
N CYS A 74 0.09 -6.13 13.87
CA CYS A 74 0.09 -7.57 13.71
C CYS A 74 1.46 -8.02 13.22
N LEU A 75 2.16 -8.81 14.04
CA LEU A 75 3.50 -9.32 13.76
C LEU A 75 3.41 -10.83 13.51
N TRP A 76 3.52 -11.25 12.25
CA TRP A 76 3.52 -12.66 11.87
C TRP A 76 4.91 -13.26 11.99
N LEU A 77 5.04 -14.37 12.72
CA LEU A 77 6.30 -15.07 12.91
C LEU A 77 6.36 -16.24 11.95
N LEU A 78 7.37 -16.30 11.09
CA LEU A 78 7.58 -17.45 10.20
C LEU A 78 8.00 -18.70 11.01
N ASP A 79 7.77 -19.88 10.45
CA ASP A 79 8.17 -21.19 11.03
C ASP A 79 9.70 -21.29 11.34
N THR A 80 10.49 -20.43 10.70
CA THR A 80 11.95 -20.30 10.82
C THR A 80 12.40 -19.16 11.74
N TYR A 81 11.48 -18.45 12.39
CA TYR A 81 11.80 -17.47 13.44
C TYR A 81 12.67 -18.11 14.54
N PRO A 82 13.71 -17.42 15.10
CA PRO A 82 14.08 -16.00 14.92
C PRO A 82 15.08 -15.72 13.79
N TYR A 83 15.43 -16.69 12.95
CA TYR A 83 16.45 -16.47 11.91
C TYR A 83 15.93 -15.69 10.69
N ASN A 84 14.61 -15.67 10.50
CA ASN A 84 13.94 -14.79 9.54
C ASN A 84 13.12 -13.73 10.28
N PRO A 85 13.05 -12.50 9.75
CA PRO A 85 12.28 -11.43 10.37
C PRO A 85 10.78 -11.72 10.36
N PRO A 86 10.03 -11.12 11.30
CA PRO A 86 8.58 -11.18 11.28
C PRO A 86 7.98 -10.31 10.15
N ILE A 87 6.85 -10.74 9.61
CA ILE A 87 6.08 -9.94 8.64
C ILE A 87 5.10 -9.06 9.42
N CYS A 88 5.26 -7.75 9.30
CA CYS A 88 4.60 -6.78 10.17
C CYS A 88 3.56 -5.96 9.42
N PHE A 89 2.39 -5.78 10.02
CA PHE A 89 1.30 -4.96 9.47
C PHE A 89 0.72 -4.03 10.54
N VAL A 90 0.24 -2.86 10.12
CA VAL A 90 -0.74 -2.08 10.86
C VAL A 90 -2.15 -2.56 10.53
N LYS A 91 -2.97 -2.78 11.56
CA LYS A 91 -4.36 -3.25 11.41
C LYS A 91 -5.33 -2.15 11.81
N PRO A 92 -5.67 -1.19 10.92
CA PRO A 92 -6.57 -0.09 11.26
C PRO A 92 -7.94 -0.61 11.72
N THR A 93 -8.55 0.06 12.69
CA THR A 93 -9.96 -0.16 13.02
C THR A 93 -10.87 0.49 11.96
N SER A 94 -12.18 0.22 11.99
CA SER A 94 -13.14 0.86 11.07
C SER A 94 -13.15 2.39 11.15
N ALA A 95 -12.75 2.95 12.29
CA ALA A 95 -12.61 4.38 12.52
C ALA A 95 -11.24 4.94 12.11
N MET A 96 -10.34 4.14 11.55
CA MET A 96 -8.98 4.55 11.16
C MET A 96 -8.76 4.42 9.65
N MET A 97 -7.71 5.08 9.16
CA MET A 97 -7.18 4.93 7.81
C MET A 97 -5.66 4.80 7.87
N ILE A 98 -5.10 3.97 6.99
CA ILE A 98 -3.65 3.82 6.83
C ILE A 98 -3.09 5.09 6.19
N LYS A 99 -2.01 5.61 6.77
CA LYS A 99 -1.19 6.63 6.15
C LYS A 99 -0.04 5.92 5.44
N THR A 100 -0.06 5.91 4.12
CA THR A 100 1.08 5.42 3.33
C THR A 100 2.26 6.36 3.48
N GLY A 101 3.47 5.81 3.44
CA GLY A 101 4.69 6.59 3.64
C GLY A 101 5.93 5.76 3.39
N LYS A 102 7.09 6.28 3.85
CA LYS A 102 8.39 5.61 3.65
C LYS A 102 8.43 4.20 4.24
N HIS A 103 7.74 4.01 5.35
CA HIS A 103 7.79 2.78 6.13
C HIS A 103 6.54 1.92 6.00
N ILE A 104 5.51 2.35 5.27
CA ILE A 104 4.21 1.66 5.22
C ILE A 104 3.58 1.76 3.83
N ASP A 105 3.15 0.61 3.29
CA ASP A 105 2.43 0.54 2.02
C ASP A 105 0.90 0.68 2.18
N ALA A 106 0.18 0.70 1.05
CA ALA A 106 -1.27 0.83 1.02
C ALA A 106 -2.02 -0.32 1.72
N ASN A 107 -1.38 -1.49 1.85
CA ASN A 107 -1.93 -2.66 2.53
C ASN A 107 -1.63 -2.64 4.04
N GLY A 108 -0.90 -1.62 4.51
CA GLY A 108 -0.48 -1.49 5.90
C GLY A 108 0.72 -2.33 6.26
N LYS A 109 1.44 -2.93 5.29
CA LYS A 109 2.66 -3.67 5.58
C LYS A 109 3.79 -2.71 5.95
N ILE A 110 4.54 -3.08 6.97
CA ILE A 110 5.58 -2.24 7.58
C ILE A 110 6.96 -2.63 7.00
N TYR A 111 7.73 -1.62 6.61
CA TYR A 111 9.08 -1.71 6.08
C TYR A 111 10.03 -0.86 6.92
N LEU A 112 10.92 -1.52 7.64
CA LEU A 112 11.90 -0.87 8.53
C LEU A 112 13.31 -1.36 8.19
N PRO A 113 14.34 -0.50 8.29
CA PRO A 113 15.73 -0.93 8.18
C PRO A 113 16.05 -2.10 9.13
N TYR A 114 15.49 -2.08 10.34
CA TYR A 114 15.63 -3.16 11.33
C TYR A 114 15.10 -4.52 10.85
N LEU A 115 14.07 -4.55 10.00
CA LEU A 115 13.56 -5.78 9.39
C LEU A 115 14.44 -6.23 8.21
N HIS A 116 15.02 -5.28 7.47
CA HIS A 116 15.88 -5.57 6.32
C HIS A 116 17.24 -6.14 6.76
N GLU A 117 17.80 -5.60 7.84
CA GLU A 117 19.10 -6.01 8.41
C GLU A 117 18.94 -7.05 9.53
N TRP A 118 17.78 -7.71 9.61
CA TRP A 118 17.45 -8.63 10.68
C TRP A 118 18.45 -9.78 10.77
N LYS A 119 19.06 -9.95 11.94
CA LYS A 119 20.03 -11.01 12.20
C LYS A 119 19.96 -11.49 13.64
N HIS A 120 19.57 -12.74 13.86
CA HIS A 120 19.63 -13.35 15.19
C HIS A 120 21.10 -13.63 15.58
N PRO A 121 21.53 -13.36 16.84
CA PRO A 121 20.75 -12.88 17.99
C PRO A 121 20.75 -11.36 18.20
N GLN A 122 21.30 -10.58 17.27
CA GLN A 122 21.35 -9.11 17.39
C GLN A 122 19.96 -8.46 17.25
N SER A 123 19.08 -9.07 16.46
CA SER A 123 17.70 -8.64 16.23
C SER A 123 16.72 -9.51 16.98
N ASP A 124 15.75 -8.89 17.65
CA ASP A 124 14.67 -9.56 18.37
C ASP A 124 13.35 -8.77 18.27
N LEU A 125 12.24 -9.42 18.66
CA LEU A 125 10.91 -8.79 18.59
C LEU A 125 10.76 -7.56 19.49
N TYR A 126 11.45 -7.54 20.64
CA TYR A 126 11.35 -6.43 21.57
C TYR A 126 12.00 -5.17 20.99
N GLY A 127 13.21 -5.31 20.44
CA GLY A 127 13.93 -4.25 19.73
C GLY A 127 13.16 -3.76 18.51
N LEU A 128 12.54 -4.66 17.75
CA LEU A 128 11.65 -4.27 16.65
C LEU A 128 10.50 -3.37 17.12
N ILE A 129 9.82 -3.74 18.21
CA ILE A 129 8.70 -2.93 18.74
C ILE A 129 9.21 -1.56 19.23
N GLN A 130 10.39 -1.50 19.86
CA GLN A 130 11.01 -0.22 20.25
C GLN A 130 11.28 0.67 19.04
N VAL A 131 11.84 0.11 17.96
CA VAL A 131 12.05 0.85 16.70
C VAL A 131 10.71 1.31 16.11
N MET A 132 9.68 0.45 16.13
CA MET A 132 8.33 0.83 15.68
C MET A 132 7.76 2.00 16.49
N ILE A 133 7.92 2.01 17.82
CA ILE A 133 7.43 3.10 18.67
C ILE A 133 8.10 4.43 18.31
N VAL A 134 9.42 4.43 18.09
CA VAL A 134 10.16 5.63 17.69
C VAL A 134 9.70 6.11 16.32
N VAL A 135 9.70 5.24 15.31
CA VAL A 135 9.34 5.59 13.93
C VAL A 135 7.88 6.07 13.84
N PHE A 136 6.95 5.40 14.52
CA PHE A 136 5.54 5.81 14.55
C PHE A 136 5.30 7.07 15.39
N GLY A 137 6.18 7.37 16.33
CA GLY A 137 6.17 8.62 17.11
C GLY A 137 6.63 9.83 16.30
N GLU A 138 7.41 9.64 15.24
CA GLU A 138 7.76 10.68 14.27
C GLU A 138 6.69 10.78 13.17
N GLU A 139 6.35 9.64 12.58
CA GLU A 139 5.37 9.52 11.50
C GLU A 139 4.28 8.49 11.85
N PRO A 140 3.11 8.93 12.36
CA PRO A 140 2.02 8.04 12.70
C PRO A 140 1.52 7.25 11.49
N PRO A 141 1.36 5.92 11.63
CA PRO A 141 1.04 5.04 10.51
C PRO A 141 -0.46 4.98 10.18
N VAL A 142 -1.30 5.47 11.10
CA VAL A 142 -2.75 5.51 10.97
C VAL A 142 -3.28 6.84 11.47
N PHE A 143 -4.37 7.30 10.87
CA PHE A 143 -5.14 8.44 11.36
C PHE A 143 -6.59 8.05 11.63
N SER A 144 -7.23 8.72 12.58
CA SER A 144 -8.67 8.63 12.74
C SER A 144 -9.38 9.20 11.51
N ARG A 145 -10.39 8.50 11.02
CA ARG A 145 -11.33 9.05 10.04
C ARG A 145 -12.00 10.28 10.66
N PRO A 146 -12.05 11.43 9.97
CA PRO A 146 -12.80 12.57 10.46
C PRO A 146 -14.27 12.16 10.58
N THR A 147 -14.81 12.21 11.79
CA THR A 147 -16.25 12.05 12.02
C THR A 147 -16.92 13.31 11.48
N THR A 148 -17.43 13.26 10.25
CA THR A 148 -18.37 14.28 9.75
C THR A 148 -19.71 14.10 10.46
N GLN A 149 -19.75 14.50 11.74
CA GLN A 149 -21.00 14.92 12.38
C GLN A 149 -20.89 16.43 12.57
N ALA A 150 -21.64 17.17 11.77
CA ALA A 150 -21.96 18.55 12.11
C ALA A 150 -22.67 18.54 13.48
N PRO A 151 -22.24 19.33 14.47
CA PRO A 151 -23.01 19.47 15.69
C PRO A 151 -24.30 20.20 15.35
N TYR A 152 -25.42 19.50 15.35
CA TYR A 152 -26.72 20.13 15.45
C TYR A 152 -26.75 20.87 16.78
N GLN A 153 -26.63 22.20 16.75
CA GLN A 153 -26.87 23.02 17.93
C GLN A 153 -28.35 22.91 18.29
N ALA A 154 -28.64 22.31 19.44
CA ALA A 154 -29.94 22.41 20.06
C ALA A 154 -30.14 23.86 20.51
N PHE A 155 -31.06 24.58 19.86
CA PHE A 155 -31.50 25.88 20.34
C PHE A 155 -32.24 25.73 21.67
N GLN A 156 -31.69 26.34 22.73
CA GLN A 156 -32.43 26.64 23.95
C GLN A 156 -33.31 27.87 23.69
N ALA A 157 -34.58 27.76 24.05
CA ALA A 157 -35.52 28.88 24.05
C ALA A 157 -35.20 29.82 25.24
N ALA A 158 -34.81 31.06 24.94
CA ALA A 158 -34.75 32.15 25.90
C ALA A 158 -35.51 33.35 25.32
N GLY A 159 -36.33 33.99 26.17
CA GLY A 159 -37.32 35.01 25.81
C GLY A 159 -36.75 36.34 25.28
N PRO A 160 -37.64 37.29 24.94
CA PRO A 160 -37.30 38.45 24.12
C PRO A 160 -36.64 39.58 24.92
N PRO A 161 -35.65 40.30 24.37
CA PRO A 161 -35.24 41.58 24.87
C PRO A 161 -35.88 42.75 24.10
N ASN A 162 -36.06 43.81 24.88
CA ASN A 162 -36.73 45.09 24.61
C ASN A 162 -36.00 45.94 23.54
N CYS A 163 -36.77 46.78 22.84
CA CYS A 163 -36.34 47.69 21.78
C CYS A 163 -36.00 49.09 22.28
N GLU A 164 -35.00 49.76 21.66
CA GLU A 164 -34.87 51.24 21.65
C GLU A 164 -33.92 51.72 20.51
N GLY A 165 -34.37 52.70 19.69
CA GLY A 165 -33.48 53.67 19.02
C GLY A 165 -33.43 53.84 17.47
N TYR A 166 -34.44 54.50 16.87
CA TYR A 166 -34.37 55.57 15.82
C TYR A 166 -33.68 55.38 14.41
N PRO A 167 -33.93 56.24 13.38
CA PRO A 167 -34.66 55.82 12.16
C PRO A 167 -33.94 56.05 10.80
N SER A 168 -34.46 55.40 9.73
CA SER A 168 -35.02 56.03 8.51
C SER A 168 -34.61 55.45 7.14
N TYR A 169 -35.66 55.39 6.28
CA TYR A 169 -35.75 55.45 4.81
C TYR A 169 -35.61 54.22 3.87
N GLN A 170 -36.70 54.09 3.09
CA GLN A 170 -36.86 53.78 1.65
C GLN A 170 -37.13 52.33 1.15
N TYR A 171 -38.34 52.19 0.59
CA TYR A 171 -38.94 51.15 -0.28
C TYR A 171 -38.22 51.03 -1.66
N PRO A 172 -38.59 50.11 -2.58
CA PRO A 172 -38.98 48.69 -2.43
C PRO A 172 -38.45 47.77 -3.57
N GLY A 173 -38.62 46.45 -3.43
CA GLY A 173 -38.75 45.59 -4.61
C GLY A 173 -38.42 44.11 -4.39
N GLY A 174 -39.36 43.24 -4.77
CA GLY A 174 -39.01 41.89 -5.27
C GLY A 174 -39.50 40.71 -4.43
N ASN A 175 -40.75 40.30 -4.72
CA ASN A 175 -41.46 39.09 -4.34
C ASN A 175 -40.62 37.83 -4.00
N SER A 176 -40.87 37.30 -2.81
CA SER A 176 -40.83 35.87 -2.49
C SER A 176 -42.27 35.30 -2.49
N TYR A 177 -42.42 34.08 -3.00
CA TYR A 177 -43.61 33.25 -2.74
C TYR A 177 -43.59 32.80 -1.27
N PRO A 178 -44.77 32.64 -0.65
CA PRO A 178 -44.99 31.36 0.00
C PRO A 178 -46.42 30.81 -0.14
N ALA A 179 -46.48 29.53 0.18
CA ALA A 179 -47.65 28.69 0.19
C ALA A 179 -48.59 28.96 1.38
N THR A 180 -49.76 28.31 1.27
CA THR A 180 -50.68 27.84 2.30
C THR A 180 -51.76 28.78 2.88
N ALA A 181 -52.99 28.28 2.66
CA ALA A 181 -54.11 28.14 3.61
C ALA A 181 -55.25 29.18 3.60
N GLY A 182 -56.38 28.69 3.04
CA GLY A 182 -57.76 29.00 3.45
C GLY A 182 -58.44 30.18 2.73
N PRO A 183 -59.78 30.32 2.83
CA PRO A 183 -60.84 29.31 2.86
C PRO A 183 -61.92 29.59 1.78
N ALA A 184 -62.85 28.65 1.65
CA ALA A 184 -64.15 28.71 0.95
C ALA A 184 -64.56 30.03 0.30
N HIS A 185 -64.81 30.02 -1.03
CA HIS A 185 -65.88 30.78 -1.68
C HIS A 185 -66.28 30.14 -3.03
N TYR A 186 -67.59 30.15 -3.28
CA TYR A 186 -68.30 29.68 -4.49
C TYR A 186 -67.79 30.32 -5.79
N PRO A 187 -67.88 29.63 -6.95
CA PRO A 187 -67.98 30.30 -8.23
C PRO A 187 -69.44 30.35 -8.70
N THR A 188 -69.91 31.57 -8.80
CA THR A 188 -71.07 32.02 -9.58
C THR A 188 -70.90 31.60 -11.04
N GLN A 189 -71.83 30.81 -11.59
CA GLN A 189 -71.99 30.65 -13.04
C GLN A 189 -73.03 31.64 -13.57
N THR A 190 -72.72 32.18 -14.74
CA THR A 190 -73.49 33.13 -15.54
C THR A 190 -74.72 32.49 -16.18
N PRO A 191 -75.76 33.29 -16.50
CA PRO A 191 -77.08 32.77 -16.83
C PRO A 191 -77.20 32.40 -18.31
N VAL A 192 -77.76 31.22 -18.60
CA VAL A 192 -78.34 30.92 -19.91
C VAL A 192 -79.84 31.17 -19.83
N SER A 193 -80.29 32.13 -20.63
CA SER A 193 -81.69 32.46 -20.83
C SER A 193 -82.37 31.41 -21.71
N THR A 194 -83.39 30.74 -21.19
CA THR A 194 -84.45 30.12 -22.00
C THR A 194 -85.80 30.24 -21.29
N VAL A 195 -86.63 31.09 -21.89
CA VAL A 195 -88.11 31.17 -21.97
C VAL A 195 -88.90 30.13 -21.13
N GLY A 196 -89.85 30.63 -20.30
CA GLY A 196 -90.82 29.82 -19.53
C GLY A 196 -91.93 29.16 -20.38
N PRO A 197 -93.10 28.75 -19.84
CA PRO A 197 -93.59 28.82 -18.45
C PRO A 197 -94.14 27.46 -17.91
N ASN A 198 -94.66 27.51 -16.68
CA ASN A 198 -95.57 26.54 -16.02
C ASN A 198 -94.99 25.29 -15.32
N ARG A 199 -95.13 25.33 -13.99
CA ARG A 199 -95.83 24.35 -13.13
C ARG A 199 -95.64 22.88 -13.52
N ASP A 200 -94.77 22.17 -12.82
CA ASP A 200 -95.23 21.10 -11.92
C ASP A 200 -94.12 20.67 -10.96
N GLY A 201 -94.50 20.42 -9.70
CA GLY A 201 -93.59 20.05 -8.63
C GLY A 201 -93.43 18.54 -8.57
N THR A 202 -92.51 17.98 -9.36
CA THR A 202 -91.86 16.69 -9.08
C THR A 202 -90.65 16.59 -9.99
N ILE A 203 -89.47 16.35 -9.41
CA ILE A 203 -88.29 15.95 -10.18
C ILE A 203 -88.70 14.68 -10.94
N GLY A 204 -88.88 14.77 -12.25
CA GLY A 204 -89.28 13.63 -13.06
C GLY A 204 -88.28 12.50 -12.92
N GLU A 205 -88.77 11.27 -12.84
CA GLU A 205 -87.98 10.05 -12.67
C GLU A 205 -86.84 9.96 -13.71
N ASP A 206 -87.06 10.48 -14.92
CA ASP A 206 -86.07 10.57 -15.99
C ASP A 206 -84.88 11.49 -15.69
N THR A 207 -85.09 12.59 -14.95
CA THR A 207 -84.01 13.51 -14.56
C THR A 207 -83.13 12.87 -13.47
N ILE A 208 -83.76 12.17 -12.51
CA ILE A 208 -83.05 11.42 -11.46
C ILE A 208 -82.27 10.26 -12.08
N ARG A 209 -82.89 9.54 -13.03
CA ARG A 209 -82.26 8.45 -13.77
C ARG A 209 -81.06 8.94 -14.60
N ALA A 210 -81.18 10.07 -15.29
CA ALA A 210 -80.07 10.67 -16.02
C ALA A 210 -78.91 11.09 -15.09
N SER A 211 -79.21 11.68 -13.93
CA SER A 211 -78.19 12.03 -12.94
C SER A 211 -77.49 10.81 -12.34
N LEU A 212 -78.22 9.74 -12.02
CA LEU A 212 -77.65 8.49 -11.52
C LEU A 212 -76.78 7.79 -12.57
N ILE A 213 -77.23 7.75 -13.83
CA ILE A 213 -76.44 7.18 -14.93
C ILE A 213 -75.17 7.99 -15.15
N SER A 214 -75.23 9.33 -15.11
CA SER A 214 -74.04 10.18 -15.20
C SER A 214 -73.10 9.94 -14.02
N ALA A 215 -73.61 9.92 -12.78
CA ALA A 215 -72.80 9.71 -11.59
C ALA A 215 -72.11 8.33 -11.59
N VAL A 216 -72.81 7.26 -12.00
CA VAL A 216 -72.23 5.92 -12.14
C VAL A 216 -71.22 5.87 -13.28
N SER A 217 -71.53 6.49 -14.42
CA SER A 217 -70.61 6.56 -15.57
C SER A 217 -69.34 7.33 -15.22
N ASP A 218 -69.45 8.43 -14.48
CA ASP A 218 -68.31 9.21 -14.02
C ASP A 218 -67.52 8.45 -12.96
N LYS A 219 -68.19 7.76 -12.03
CA LYS A 219 -67.50 6.91 -11.06
C LYS A 219 -66.72 5.77 -11.72
N LEU A 220 -67.29 5.15 -12.76
CA LEU A 220 -66.63 4.12 -13.55
C LEU A 220 -65.44 4.70 -14.32
N ARG A 221 -65.60 5.88 -14.95
CA ARG A 221 -64.51 6.60 -15.61
C ARG A 221 -63.37 6.94 -14.65
N TRP A 222 -63.68 7.41 -13.45
CA TRP A 222 -62.69 7.71 -12.41
C TRP A 222 -61.93 6.45 -11.98
N ARG A 223 -62.63 5.34 -11.72
CA ARG A 223 -61.98 4.06 -11.36
C ARG A 223 -61.14 3.49 -12.50
N MET A 224 -61.62 3.56 -13.73
CA MET A 224 -60.88 3.11 -14.90
C MET A 224 -59.62 3.96 -15.12
N LYS A 225 -59.72 5.28 -14.93
CA LYS A 225 -58.58 6.20 -15.02
C LYS A 225 -57.56 5.94 -13.92
N GLU A 226 -58.00 5.72 -12.69
CA GLU A 226 -57.11 5.39 -11.56
C GLU A 226 -56.33 4.09 -11.80
N GLU A 227 -56.99 3.05 -12.27
CA GLU A 227 -56.33 1.78 -12.64
C GLU A 227 -55.39 1.95 -13.84
N MET A 228 -55.76 2.75 -14.84
CA MET A 228 -54.91 3.03 -16.00
C MET A 228 -53.67 3.84 -15.61
N ASP A 229 -53.83 4.86 -14.77
CA ASP A 229 -52.72 5.69 -14.26
C ASP A 229 -51.77 4.83 -13.39
N ARG A 230 -52.31 3.91 -12.59
CA ARG A 230 -51.52 2.95 -11.81
C ARG A 230 -50.73 1.99 -12.70
N ALA A 231 -51.39 1.35 -13.66
CA ALA A 231 -50.75 0.43 -14.60
C ALA A 231 -49.68 1.13 -15.44
N GLN A 232 -49.93 2.38 -15.84
CA GLN A 232 -48.96 3.21 -16.55
C GLN A 232 -47.73 3.52 -15.69
N ALA A 233 -47.93 3.87 -14.42
CA ALA A 233 -46.82 4.12 -13.48
C ALA A 233 -45.99 2.84 -13.21
N GLU A 234 -46.64 1.68 -13.08
CA GLU A 234 -45.96 0.39 -12.92
C GLU A 234 -45.15 0.04 -14.17
N LEU A 235 -45.70 0.27 -15.38
CA LEU A 235 -45.01 0.04 -16.65
C LEU A 235 -43.80 0.96 -16.84
N ASP A 236 -43.93 2.24 -16.46
CA ASP A 236 -42.82 3.19 -16.52
C ASP A 236 -41.72 2.85 -15.50
N ALA A 237 -42.10 2.36 -14.31
CA ALA A 237 -41.14 1.85 -13.33
C ALA A 237 -40.37 0.63 -13.86
N LEU A 238 -41.08 -0.33 -14.45
CA LEU A 238 -40.46 -1.53 -15.05
C LEU A 238 -39.52 -1.18 -16.20
N LYS A 239 -39.90 -0.25 -17.09
CA LYS A 239 -39.01 0.22 -18.17
C LYS A 239 -37.72 0.83 -17.66
N ARG A 240 -37.77 1.61 -16.57
CA ARG A 240 -36.55 2.16 -15.95
C ARG A 240 -35.66 1.04 -15.41
N THR A 241 -36.24 0.05 -14.75
CA THR A 241 -35.46 -1.11 -14.25
C THR A 241 -34.85 -1.93 -15.37
N GLU A 242 -35.55 -2.10 -16.50
CA GLU A 242 -35.02 -2.76 -17.69
C GLU A 242 -33.82 -2.00 -18.28
N GLU A 243 -33.94 -0.68 -18.38
CA GLU A 243 -32.86 0.17 -18.89
C GLU A 243 -31.63 0.15 -17.98
N ASP A 244 -31.83 0.21 -16.67
CA ASP A 244 -30.75 0.11 -15.68
C ASP A 244 -30.09 -1.27 -15.72
N LEU A 245 -30.86 -2.34 -15.88
CA LEU A 245 -30.34 -3.70 -16.02
C LEU A 245 -29.54 -3.84 -17.32
N LYS A 246 -30.02 -3.27 -18.43
CA LYS A 246 -29.31 -3.28 -19.72
C LYS A 246 -27.98 -2.52 -19.65
N LYS A 247 -27.96 -1.36 -18.99
CA LYS A 247 -26.72 -0.62 -18.70
C LYS A 247 -25.78 -1.43 -17.80
N GLY A 248 -26.32 -2.11 -16.80
CA GLY A 248 -25.56 -3.00 -15.92
C GLY A 248 -24.91 -4.16 -16.69
N HIS A 249 -25.67 -4.80 -17.58
CA HIS A 249 -25.19 -5.88 -18.44
C HIS A 249 -24.07 -5.40 -19.37
N GLN A 250 -24.22 -4.26 -20.04
CA GLN A 250 -23.16 -3.69 -20.88
C GLN A 250 -21.88 -3.41 -20.10
N LYS A 251 -21.98 -2.87 -18.88
CA LYS A 251 -20.81 -2.66 -18.00
C LYS A 251 -20.14 -3.97 -17.60
N LEU A 252 -20.92 -5.01 -17.30
CA LEU A 252 -20.38 -6.32 -16.98
C LEU A 252 -19.66 -6.93 -18.20
N GLU A 253 -20.24 -6.81 -19.39
CA GLU A 253 -19.61 -7.26 -20.64
C GLU A 253 -18.26 -6.55 -20.89
N GLU A 254 -18.21 -5.23 -20.69
CA GLU A 254 -16.98 -4.44 -20.80
C GLU A 254 -15.91 -4.87 -19.78
N MET A 255 -16.33 -5.12 -18.52
CA MET A 255 -15.41 -5.59 -17.48
C MET A 255 -14.88 -6.99 -17.77
N ILE A 256 -15.72 -7.90 -18.27
CA ILE A 256 -15.31 -9.25 -18.67
C ILE A 256 -14.30 -9.16 -19.83
N SER A 257 -14.59 -8.35 -20.84
CA SER A 257 -13.67 -8.17 -21.97
C SER A 257 -12.33 -7.57 -21.54
N ARG A 258 -12.32 -6.63 -20.59
CA ARG A 258 -11.09 -6.09 -20.01
C ARG A 258 -10.32 -7.16 -19.23
N LEU A 259 -11.01 -7.95 -18.42
CA LEU A 259 -10.38 -9.00 -17.62
C LEU A 259 -9.75 -10.08 -18.52
N ASP A 260 -10.40 -10.44 -19.62
CA ASP A 260 -9.86 -11.37 -20.61
C ASP A 260 -8.59 -10.80 -21.27
N GLN A 261 -8.58 -9.51 -21.63
CA GLN A 261 -7.38 -8.84 -22.13
C GLN A 261 -6.24 -8.86 -21.11
N GLU A 262 -6.53 -8.53 -19.84
CA GLU A 262 -5.55 -8.56 -18.75
C GLU A 262 -4.98 -9.97 -18.53
N VAL A 263 -5.81 -11.01 -18.58
CA VAL A 263 -5.34 -12.42 -18.49
C VAL A 263 -4.38 -12.72 -19.64
N THR A 264 -4.72 -12.38 -20.88
CA THR A 264 -3.81 -12.61 -22.02
C THR A 264 -2.51 -11.82 -21.92
N GLU A 265 -2.53 -10.63 -21.29
CA GLU A 265 -1.33 -9.83 -21.07
C GLU A 265 -0.43 -10.45 -20.00
N VAL A 266 -1.02 -10.90 -18.89
CA VAL A 266 -0.31 -11.60 -17.82
C VAL A 266 0.33 -12.89 -18.36
N ASP A 267 -0.38 -13.68 -19.16
CA ASP A 267 0.18 -14.89 -19.77
C ASP A 267 1.39 -14.58 -20.67
N ARG A 268 1.29 -13.54 -21.50
CA ARG A 268 2.44 -13.07 -22.32
C ARG A 268 3.62 -12.66 -21.45
N ASN A 269 3.36 -11.97 -20.34
CA ASN A 269 4.40 -11.54 -19.41
C ASN A 269 5.06 -12.73 -18.71
N ILE A 270 4.29 -13.75 -18.32
CA ILE A 270 4.81 -15.00 -17.76
C ILE A 270 5.73 -15.69 -18.77
N ASP A 271 5.32 -15.80 -20.04
CA ASP A 271 6.12 -16.43 -21.09
C ASP A 271 7.40 -15.65 -21.41
N LEU A 272 7.36 -14.32 -21.29
CA LEU A 272 8.56 -13.49 -21.44
C LEU A 272 9.52 -13.69 -20.27
N LEU A 273 9.01 -13.70 -19.03
CA LEU A 273 9.81 -13.90 -17.83
C LEU A 273 10.44 -15.29 -17.81
N LYS A 274 9.72 -16.35 -18.19
CA LYS A 274 10.28 -17.70 -18.31
C LYS A 274 11.43 -17.76 -19.30
N ARG A 275 11.29 -17.13 -20.47
CA ARG A 275 12.38 -17.03 -21.46
C ARG A 275 13.60 -16.30 -20.90
N LYS A 276 13.38 -15.21 -20.17
CA LYS A 276 14.46 -14.45 -19.53
C LYS A 276 15.15 -15.22 -18.41
N ASP A 277 14.39 -15.98 -17.63
CA ASP A 277 14.91 -16.83 -16.57
C ASP A 277 15.77 -17.97 -17.15
N GLU A 278 15.35 -18.54 -18.29
CA GLU A 278 16.12 -19.55 -19.02
C GLU A 278 17.40 -18.96 -19.64
N GLU A 279 17.33 -17.78 -20.26
CA GLU A 279 18.50 -17.04 -20.77
C GLU A 279 19.52 -16.75 -19.64
N LEU A 280 19.04 -16.33 -18.47
CA LEU A 280 19.90 -16.06 -17.30
C LEU A 280 20.48 -17.34 -16.72
N SER A 281 19.70 -18.41 -16.64
CA SER A 281 20.16 -19.71 -16.17
C SER A 281 21.27 -20.27 -17.07
N GLU A 282 21.10 -20.17 -18.40
CA GLU A 282 22.14 -20.58 -19.34
C GLU A 282 23.40 -19.71 -19.24
N ALA A 283 23.25 -18.40 -19.01
CA ALA A 283 24.37 -17.51 -18.77
C ALA A 283 25.11 -17.84 -17.47
N LEU A 284 24.39 -18.16 -16.40
CA LEU A 284 24.96 -18.59 -15.12
C LEU A 284 25.71 -19.90 -15.27
N GLU A 285 25.14 -20.90 -15.95
CA GLU A 285 25.80 -22.18 -16.22
C GLU A 285 27.08 -21.98 -17.04
N LYS A 286 27.05 -21.09 -18.04
CA LYS A 286 28.26 -20.71 -18.81
C LYS A 286 29.32 -20.06 -17.91
N MET A 287 28.92 -19.19 -16.99
CA MET A 287 29.85 -18.54 -16.05
C MET A 287 30.41 -19.53 -15.01
N GLU A 288 29.58 -20.44 -14.50
CA GLU A 288 29.99 -21.47 -13.55
C GLU A 288 30.99 -22.42 -14.20
N ASN A 289 30.73 -22.87 -15.43
CA ASN A 289 31.67 -23.69 -16.20
C ASN A 289 32.98 -22.95 -16.55
N GLN A 290 32.98 -21.61 -16.61
CA GLN A 290 34.19 -20.80 -16.78
C GLN A 290 34.93 -20.56 -15.45
N SER A 291 34.24 -20.67 -14.31
CA SER A 291 34.78 -20.34 -13.00
C SER A 291 35.86 -21.29 -12.49
N GLU A 292 35.89 -22.54 -12.96
CA GLU A 292 36.97 -23.50 -12.63
C GLU A 292 38.32 -23.13 -13.26
N ASN A 293 38.35 -22.19 -14.22
CA ASN A 293 39.56 -21.79 -14.96
C ASN A 293 39.93 -20.31 -14.78
N ASN A 294 39.25 -19.59 -13.87
CA ASN A 294 39.51 -18.17 -13.67
C ASN A 294 40.72 -17.97 -12.76
N ASP A 295 41.81 -17.51 -13.35
CA ASP A 295 42.98 -17.01 -12.63
C ASP A 295 42.54 -15.88 -11.67
N ILE A 296 43.08 -15.86 -10.46
CA ILE A 296 42.72 -14.88 -9.42
C ILE A 296 42.92 -13.44 -9.94
N ASP A 297 43.89 -13.28 -10.84
CA ASP A 297 44.25 -12.02 -11.48
C ASP A 297 43.17 -11.47 -12.45
N ASP A 298 42.22 -12.30 -12.90
CA ASP A 298 41.09 -11.86 -13.74
C ASP A 298 39.82 -11.53 -12.95
N VAL A 299 39.77 -11.91 -11.66
CA VAL A 299 38.65 -11.58 -10.77
C VAL A 299 38.77 -10.15 -10.23
N ILE A 300 40.00 -9.67 -10.03
CA ILE A 300 40.28 -8.35 -9.45
C ILE A 300 40.97 -7.47 -10.50
N VAL A 301 40.18 -6.93 -11.44
CA VAL A 301 40.69 -6.03 -12.48
C VAL A 301 40.35 -4.57 -12.14
N PRO A 302 41.30 -3.62 -12.27
CA PRO A 302 41.00 -2.20 -12.13
C PRO A 302 39.97 -1.69 -13.15
N THR A 303 39.18 -0.68 -12.79
CA THR A 303 38.05 -0.16 -13.58
C THR A 303 38.42 0.31 -15.00
N ALA A 304 39.69 0.62 -15.27
CA ALA A 304 40.15 1.06 -16.59
C ALA A 304 41.45 0.35 -17.02
N PRO A 305 41.66 0.15 -18.34
CA PRO A 305 42.88 -0.48 -18.87
C PRO A 305 44.17 0.23 -18.42
N LEU A 306 44.14 1.55 -18.28
CA LEU A 306 45.27 2.34 -17.81
C LEU A 306 45.64 2.04 -16.34
N TYR A 307 44.64 1.83 -15.48
CA TYR A 307 44.89 1.44 -14.09
C TYR A 307 45.40 -0.01 -13.99
N LYS A 308 44.91 -0.92 -14.84
CA LYS A 308 45.47 -2.28 -14.98
C LYS A 308 46.95 -2.23 -15.36
N GLN A 309 47.30 -1.36 -16.31
CA GLN A 309 48.71 -1.16 -16.70
C GLN A 309 49.55 -0.64 -15.52
N ILE A 310 49.07 0.35 -14.77
CA ILE A 310 49.79 0.88 -13.59
C ILE A 310 49.99 -0.20 -12.53
N LEU A 311 48.95 -1.00 -12.24
CA LEU A 311 49.02 -2.08 -11.27
C LEU A 311 50.07 -3.13 -11.66
N ASN A 312 50.06 -3.57 -12.92
CA ASN A 312 51.02 -4.56 -13.41
C ASN A 312 52.46 -4.04 -13.37
N LEU A 313 52.68 -2.77 -13.76
CA LEU A 313 54.00 -2.14 -13.70
C LEU A 313 54.53 -2.05 -12.27
N TYR A 314 53.65 -1.73 -11.31
CA TYR A 314 54.00 -1.68 -9.90
C TYR A 314 54.31 -3.06 -9.34
N ALA A 315 53.50 -4.07 -9.66
CA ALA A 315 53.73 -5.45 -9.22
C ALA A 315 55.06 -6.00 -9.75
N GLU A 316 55.35 -5.78 -11.04
CA GLU A 316 56.60 -6.23 -11.66
C GLU A 316 57.83 -5.51 -11.08
N GLU A 317 57.70 -4.24 -10.71
CA GLU A 317 58.78 -3.47 -10.08
C GLU A 317 59.13 -4.00 -8.68
N ASN A 318 58.12 -4.28 -7.85
CA ASN A 318 58.33 -4.90 -6.53
C ASN A 318 58.94 -6.31 -6.67
N ALA A 319 58.48 -7.11 -7.64
CA ALA A 319 59.03 -8.44 -7.88
C ALA A 319 60.53 -8.40 -8.26
N ILE A 320 60.97 -7.36 -8.98
CA ILE A 320 62.40 -7.14 -9.26
C ILE A 320 63.17 -6.82 -7.99
N GLU A 321 62.62 -5.98 -7.10
CA GLU A 321 63.26 -5.64 -5.81
C GLU A 321 63.48 -6.90 -4.96
N ASP A 322 62.47 -7.76 -4.83
CA ASP A 322 62.58 -9.05 -4.15
C ASP A 322 63.60 -9.97 -4.83
N THR A 323 63.60 -10.02 -6.16
CA THR A 323 64.56 -10.84 -6.91
C THR A 323 66.00 -10.38 -6.65
N ILE A 324 66.26 -9.07 -6.63
CA ILE A 324 67.58 -8.52 -6.31
C ILE A 324 67.98 -8.85 -4.87
N PHE A 325 67.03 -8.76 -3.93
CA PHE A 325 67.27 -9.13 -2.53
C PHE A 325 67.72 -10.59 -2.38
N TYR A 326 66.97 -11.53 -2.98
CA TYR A 326 67.30 -12.96 -2.92
C TYR A 326 68.56 -13.32 -3.72
N LEU A 327 68.85 -12.64 -4.82
CA LEU A 327 70.14 -12.77 -5.51
C LEU A 327 71.30 -12.35 -4.60
N GLY A 328 71.13 -11.27 -3.82
CA GLY A 328 72.12 -10.85 -2.83
C GLY A 328 72.31 -11.87 -1.71
N GLU A 329 71.24 -12.54 -1.30
CA GLU A 329 71.30 -13.63 -0.33
C GLU A 329 71.98 -14.89 -0.89
N ALA A 330 71.70 -15.26 -2.14
CA ALA A 330 72.34 -16.37 -2.83
C ALA A 330 73.85 -16.17 -2.95
N LEU A 331 74.31 -14.94 -3.21
CA LEU A 331 75.74 -14.59 -3.23
C LEU A 331 76.35 -14.77 -1.84
N ARG A 332 75.69 -14.29 -0.77
CA ARG A 332 76.18 -14.47 0.62
C ARG A 332 76.30 -15.93 1.03
N ARG A 333 75.41 -16.79 0.52
CA ARG A 333 75.42 -18.24 0.78
C ARG A 333 76.38 -19.01 -0.13
N GLY A 334 77.07 -18.34 -1.07
CA GLY A 334 78.01 -18.97 -2.00
C GLY A 334 77.34 -19.85 -3.06
N VAL A 335 76.05 -19.68 -3.32
CA VAL A 335 75.30 -20.45 -4.34
C VAL A 335 75.56 -19.91 -5.75
N ILE A 336 75.85 -18.61 -5.86
CA ILE A 336 76.17 -17.92 -7.12
C ILE A 336 77.48 -17.17 -7.01
N ASP A 337 78.21 -17.11 -8.13
CA ASP A 337 79.44 -16.33 -8.24
C ASP A 337 79.16 -14.83 -8.37
N LEU A 338 80.13 -14.01 -7.96
CA LEU A 338 80.04 -12.55 -8.02
C LEU A 338 79.77 -12.04 -9.44
N GLU A 339 80.39 -12.65 -10.45
CA GLU A 339 80.21 -12.25 -11.85
C GLU A 339 78.77 -12.48 -12.34
N VAL A 340 78.18 -13.62 -11.96
CA VAL A 340 76.79 -13.97 -12.27
C VAL A 340 75.83 -13.01 -11.57
N PHE A 341 76.07 -12.73 -10.28
CA PHE A 341 75.31 -11.76 -9.51
C PHE A 341 75.31 -10.36 -10.16
N LEU A 342 76.49 -9.81 -10.47
CA LEU A 342 76.61 -8.48 -11.06
C LEU A 342 75.92 -8.37 -12.43
N LYS A 343 75.99 -9.43 -13.24
CA LYS A 343 75.30 -9.49 -14.53
C LYS A 343 73.78 -9.43 -14.36
N HIS A 344 73.22 -10.24 -13.46
CA HIS A 344 71.77 -10.28 -13.23
C HIS A 344 71.24 -9.01 -12.55
N VAL A 345 71.93 -8.49 -11.54
CA VAL A 345 71.55 -7.21 -10.90
C VAL A 345 71.56 -6.08 -11.92
N ARG A 346 72.59 -5.98 -12.77
CA ARG A 346 72.63 -4.94 -13.82
C ARG A 346 71.47 -5.04 -14.81
N LEU A 347 71.08 -6.26 -15.21
CA LEU A 347 69.94 -6.48 -16.09
C LEU A 347 68.62 -6.11 -15.41
N LEU A 348 68.43 -6.55 -14.16
CA LEU A 348 67.23 -6.27 -13.38
C LEU A 348 67.09 -4.78 -13.07
N SER A 349 68.16 -4.08 -12.68
CA SER A 349 68.12 -2.64 -12.43
C SER A 349 67.79 -1.83 -13.70
N ARG A 350 68.25 -2.28 -14.88
CA ARG A 350 67.84 -1.65 -16.15
C ARG A 350 66.34 -1.83 -16.43
N LYS A 351 65.82 -3.03 -16.16
CA LYS A 351 64.38 -3.33 -16.30
C LYS A 351 63.56 -2.52 -15.28
N GLN A 352 64.00 -2.45 -14.03
CA GLN A 352 63.40 -1.63 -12.98
C GLN A 352 63.32 -0.16 -13.38
N PHE A 353 64.40 0.39 -13.94
CA PHE A 353 64.41 1.78 -14.44
C PHE A 353 63.35 2.00 -15.54
N GLN A 354 63.25 1.09 -16.51
CA GLN A 354 62.25 1.18 -17.57
C GLN A 354 60.81 1.10 -17.02
N LEU A 355 60.56 0.21 -16.06
CA LEU A 355 59.25 0.07 -15.41
C LEU A 355 58.88 1.33 -14.62
N ARG A 356 59.81 1.88 -13.83
CA ARG A 356 59.59 3.13 -13.08
C ARG A 356 59.30 4.31 -14.02
N ALA A 357 60.06 4.44 -15.11
CA ALA A 357 59.83 5.50 -16.10
C ALA A 357 58.47 5.35 -16.80
N LEU A 358 58.08 4.13 -17.17
CA LEU A 358 56.78 3.86 -17.79
C LEU A 358 55.62 4.08 -16.81
N MET A 359 55.79 3.69 -15.54
CA MET A 359 54.81 3.89 -14.47
C MET A 359 54.58 5.38 -14.22
N GLN A 360 55.63 6.20 -14.16
CA GLN A 360 55.50 7.67 -14.03
C GLN A 360 54.72 8.27 -15.20
N LYS A 361 55.04 7.84 -16.43
CA LYS A 361 54.29 8.28 -17.62
C LYS A 361 52.81 7.90 -17.54
N ALA A 362 52.50 6.65 -17.17
CA ALA A 362 51.13 6.16 -17.05
C ALA A 362 50.34 6.89 -15.95
N ARG A 363 50.96 7.14 -14.78
CA ARG A 363 50.34 7.90 -13.67
C ARG A 363 50.03 9.34 -14.06
N LYS A 364 50.96 10.03 -14.74
CA LYS A 364 50.73 11.38 -15.26
C LYS A 364 49.58 11.42 -16.26
N THR A 365 49.48 10.42 -17.15
CA THR A 365 48.34 10.28 -18.08
C THR A 365 47.03 10.00 -17.35
N ALA A 366 47.06 9.30 -16.22
CA ALA A 366 45.91 9.03 -15.37
C ALA A 366 45.52 10.19 -14.44
N GLY A 367 46.27 11.30 -14.42
CA GLY A 367 46.05 12.42 -13.49
C GLY A 367 46.42 12.11 -12.03
N LEU A 368 47.20 11.06 -11.80
CA LEU A 368 47.70 10.68 -10.48
C LEU A 368 49.02 11.41 -10.19
N SER A 369 49.29 11.69 -8.91
CA SER A 369 50.55 12.29 -8.48
C SER A 369 51.75 11.38 -8.79
N ASP A 370 52.90 12.00 -9.03
CA ASP A 370 54.15 11.26 -9.23
C ASP A 370 54.46 10.42 -7.98
N LEU A 371 54.91 9.19 -8.22
CA LEU A 371 55.57 8.38 -7.20
C LEU A 371 57.03 8.84 -7.25
N TYR A 372 57.52 9.37 -6.12
CA TYR A 372 58.86 9.93 -5.88
C TYR A 372 59.02 11.43 -6.12
#